data_AF-A0A8S9W879-F1
#
_entry.id   AF-A0A8S9W879-F1
#
_cell.length_a   1.000
_cell.length_b   1.000
_cell.length_c   1.000
_cell.angle_alpha   90.00
_cell.angle_beta   90.00
_cell.angle_gamma   90.00
#
_symmetry.space_group_name_H-M   'P 1'
#
loop_
_entity.id
_entity.type
_entity.pdbx_description
1 polymer ?
#
loop_
_entity_poly.entity_id
_entity_poly.type
_entity_poly.pdbx_seq_one_letter_code
_entity_poly.pdbx_strand_id
1 'polypeptide(L)'
;MKETKQKKSRKALAVNIMLLIMIISLIIPAVAAENKEKYGILVIAHGSPGESWCSPVRNAVAEVDLLYPVELGFLEFVPNETINDAVEKLDHARVTKIIAIPLFISSHSSHIQEIEYVLGLRDTLPMTSEHVVVEGVEIERSIVPMGDRYAISRVPVEIGADGVIRAMGHPGEEEELIPVDTDAEIVLTGAMDDHWLVAGIVADRTADLVANSEDETLVLVAHGTDEEDNFDGWVNSTSSLANQARLKLTYWSDPAIGLAGTQAAFIHHNETLHPEFTLRPFVLNAEGPVV
;
A
#
# COMPACT_ATOMS: atom_id res chain seq x y z
N MET A 1 -21.63 -80.58 -10.91
CA MET A 1 -22.50 -79.40 -10.71
C MET A 1 -21.90 -78.28 -9.83
N LYS A 2 -20.99 -78.56 -8.89
CA LYS A 2 -20.36 -77.52 -8.03
C LYS A 2 -19.31 -76.65 -8.76
N GLU A 3 -18.46 -77.22 -9.59
CA GLU A 3 -17.40 -76.47 -10.30
C GLU A 3 -17.94 -75.39 -11.27
N THR A 4 -19.03 -75.68 -11.97
CA THR A 4 -19.65 -74.76 -12.93
C THR A 4 -20.22 -73.52 -12.25
N LYS A 5 -20.77 -73.67 -11.04
CA LYS A 5 -21.35 -72.57 -10.24
C LYS A 5 -20.25 -71.68 -9.66
N GLN A 6 -19.14 -72.27 -9.22
CA GLN A 6 -17.97 -71.55 -8.70
C GLN A 6 -17.22 -70.77 -9.79
N LYS A 7 -17.10 -71.34 -11.00
CA LYS A 7 -16.50 -70.65 -12.16
C LYS A 7 -17.35 -69.46 -12.63
N LYS A 8 -18.69 -69.59 -12.55
CA LYS A 8 -19.63 -68.50 -12.88
C LYS A 8 -19.59 -67.37 -11.83
N SER A 9 -19.48 -67.72 -10.55
CA SER A 9 -19.31 -66.75 -9.45
C SER A 9 -17.98 -65.99 -9.53
N ARG A 10 -16.86 -66.68 -9.83
CA ARG A 10 -15.54 -66.03 -10.02
C ARG A 10 -15.53 -65.08 -11.23
N LYS A 11 -16.20 -65.45 -12.32
CA LYS A 11 -16.36 -64.57 -13.49
C LYS A 11 -17.21 -63.34 -13.18
N ALA A 12 -18.33 -63.51 -12.46
CA ALA A 12 -19.17 -62.38 -12.04
C ALA A 12 -18.45 -61.43 -11.07
N LEU A 13 -17.66 -61.97 -10.13
CA LEU A 13 -16.85 -61.18 -9.22
C LEU A 13 -15.74 -60.42 -9.95
N ALA A 14 -15.07 -61.06 -10.92
CA ALA A 14 -14.05 -60.40 -11.74
C ALA A 14 -14.63 -59.27 -12.61
N VAL A 15 -15.82 -59.47 -13.18
CA VAL A 15 -16.52 -58.42 -13.95
C VAL A 15 -16.92 -57.25 -13.05
N ASN A 16 -17.44 -57.51 -11.85
CA ASN A 16 -17.82 -56.44 -10.91
C ASN A 16 -16.61 -55.68 -10.37
N ILE A 17 -15.48 -56.35 -10.12
CA ILE A 17 -14.22 -55.70 -9.74
C ILE A 17 -13.68 -54.85 -10.90
N MET A 18 -13.73 -55.36 -12.13
CA MET A 18 -13.29 -54.61 -13.31
C MET A 18 -14.19 -53.40 -13.58
N LEU A 19 -15.51 -53.51 -13.37
CA LEU A 19 -16.44 -52.40 -13.44
C LEU A 19 -16.15 -51.35 -12.36
N LEU A 20 -15.86 -51.80 -11.13
CA LEU A 20 -15.52 -50.91 -10.02
C LEU A 20 -14.19 -50.18 -10.25
N ILE A 21 -13.17 -50.86 -10.75
CA ILE A 21 -11.88 -50.25 -11.13
C ILE A 21 -12.07 -49.27 -12.29
N MET A 22 -12.92 -49.59 -13.27
CA MET A 22 -13.22 -48.70 -14.39
C MET A 22 -13.99 -47.45 -13.91
N ILE A 23 -14.95 -47.60 -12.99
CA ILE A 23 -15.66 -46.46 -12.37
C ILE A 23 -14.69 -45.61 -11.53
N ILE A 24 -13.81 -46.22 -10.73
CA ILE A 24 -12.77 -45.49 -9.97
C ILE A 24 -11.79 -44.77 -10.92
N SER A 25 -11.41 -45.40 -12.03
CA SER A 25 -10.54 -44.80 -13.06
C SER A 25 -11.22 -43.67 -13.83
N LEU A 26 -12.55 -43.64 -13.92
CA LEU A 26 -13.32 -42.53 -14.49
C LEU A 26 -13.51 -41.36 -13.51
N ILE A 27 -13.28 -41.58 -12.20
CA ILE A 27 -13.33 -40.55 -11.15
C ILE A 27 -11.93 -39.94 -10.88
N ILE A 28 -10.84 -40.57 -11.36
CA ILE A 28 -9.48 -40.03 -11.30
C ILE A 28 -9.09 -39.35 -12.63
N PRO A 29 -9.75 -38.24 -12.99
CA PRO A 29 -9.02 -37.16 -13.61
C PRO A 29 -9.40 -35.83 -12.93
N ALA A 30 -8.98 -35.62 -11.69
CA ALA A 30 -9.16 -34.32 -11.01
C ALA A 30 -8.18 -34.06 -9.86
N VAL A 31 -7.60 -35.08 -9.23
CA VAL A 31 -6.71 -34.89 -8.05
C VAL A 31 -5.27 -34.51 -8.46
N ALA A 32 -4.99 -34.39 -9.74
CA ALA A 32 -3.72 -33.90 -10.27
C ALA A 32 -3.96 -32.80 -11.32
N ALA A 33 -4.91 -31.90 -11.06
CA ALA A 33 -4.72 -30.55 -11.57
C ALA A 33 -3.47 -30.04 -10.86
N GLU A 34 -2.34 -29.95 -11.57
CA GLU A 34 -1.28 -29.02 -11.18
C GLU A 34 -2.00 -27.71 -10.86
N ASN A 35 -1.99 -27.30 -9.59
CA ASN A 35 -2.52 -26.00 -9.19
C ASN A 35 -1.55 -24.96 -9.76
N LYS A 36 -1.65 -24.71 -11.07
CA LYS A 36 -0.82 -23.74 -11.77
C LYS A 36 -1.11 -22.41 -11.12
N GLU A 37 -0.09 -21.84 -10.49
CA GLU A 37 -0.17 -20.53 -9.88
C GLU A 37 -0.77 -19.54 -10.89
N LYS A 38 -1.93 -19.00 -10.54
CA LYS A 38 -2.57 -17.93 -11.27
C LYS A 38 -2.34 -16.64 -10.51
N TYR A 39 -1.53 -15.78 -11.09
CA TYR A 39 -1.15 -14.51 -10.50
C TYR A 39 -2.23 -13.44 -10.75
N GLY A 40 -2.45 -12.60 -9.76
CA GLY A 40 -3.20 -11.34 -9.85
C GLY A 40 -2.40 -10.23 -9.18
N ILE A 41 -2.63 -8.99 -9.62
CA ILE A 41 -1.99 -7.80 -9.07
C ILE A 41 -3.04 -7.01 -8.32
N LEU A 42 -2.74 -6.69 -7.06
CA LEU A 42 -3.54 -5.79 -6.24
C LEU A 42 -2.76 -4.51 -6.06
N VAL A 43 -3.22 -3.41 -6.64
CA VAL A 43 -2.69 -2.07 -6.35
C VAL A 43 -3.43 -1.51 -5.15
N ILE A 44 -2.70 -1.02 -4.15
CA ILE A 44 -3.28 -0.49 -2.92
C ILE A 44 -2.94 0.99 -2.81
N ALA A 45 -3.95 1.85 -2.68
CA ALA A 45 -3.76 3.29 -2.46
C ALA A 45 -4.44 3.74 -1.17
N HIS A 46 -4.03 4.88 -0.62
CA HIS A 46 -4.61 5.38 0.63
C HIS A 46 -6.12 5.65 0.49
N GLY A 47 -6.52 6.42 -0.52
CA GLY A 47 -7.90 6.87 -0.69
C GLY A 47 -8.12 8.26 -0.11
N SER A 48 -9.19 8.92 -0.55
CA SER A 48 -9.60 10.26 -0.14
C SER A 48 -11.11 10.40 -0.32
N PRO A 49 -11.79 11.26 0.46
CA PRO A 49 -13.17 11.64 0.18
C PRO A 49 -13.31 12.37 -1.17
N GLY A 50 -12.24 13.01 -1.64
CA GLY A 50 -12.24 13.86 -2.84
C GLY A 50 -11.88 13.11 -4.12
N GLU A 51 -12.78 13.14 -5.10
CA GLU A 51 -12.55 12.51 -6.42
C GLU A 51 -11.40 13.12 -7.21
N SER A 52 -11.03 14.39 -6.95
CA SER A 52 -9.84 15.01 -7.54
C SER A 52 -8.54 14.28 -7.16
N TRP A 53 -8.54 13.54 -6.05
CA TRP A 53 -7.43 12.71 -5.62
C TRP A 53 -7.57 11.26 -6.12
N CYS A 54 -8.76 10.66 -6.00
CA CYS A 54 -8.98 9.26 -6.37
C CYS A 54 -8.95 9.01 -7.88
N SER A 55 -9.52 9.91 -8.68
CA SER A 55 -9.60 9.74 -10.15
C SER A 55 -8.23 9.60 -10.83
N PRO A 56 -7.20 10.42 -10.52
CA PRO A 56 -5.84 10.20 -11.03
C PRO A 56 -5.26 8.82 -10.74
N VAL A 57 -5.47 8.28 -9.54
CA VAL A 57 -5.00 6.94 -9.15
C VAL A 57 -5.71 5.87 -9.98
N ARG A 58 -7.04 5.94 -10.08
CA ARG A 58 -7.83 5.02 -10.91
C ARG A 58 -7.37 5.03 -12.36
N ASN A 59 -7.16 6.21 -12.93
CA ASN A 59 -6.70 6.36 -14.32
C ASN A 59 -5.32 5.71 -14.51
N ALA A 60 -4.38 5.96 -13.60
CA ALA A 60 -3.04 5.38 -13.68
C ALA A 60 -3.07 3.84 -13.65
N VAL A 61 -3.92 3.24 -12.80
CA VAL A 61 -4.07 1.78 -12.74
C VAL A 61 -4.79 1.23 -13.98
N ALA A 62 -5.82 1.93 -14.49
CA ALA A 62 -6.56 1.52 -15.68
C ALA A 62 -5.71 1.53 -16.97
N GLU A 63 -4.63 2.33 -17.01
CA GLU A 63 -3.68 2.36 -18.12
C GLU A 63 -2.67 1.19 -18.10
N VAL A 64 -2.62 0.40 -17.04
CA VAL A 64 -1.73 -0.75 -16.92
C VAL A 64 -2.22 -1.92 -17.78
N ASP A 65 -1.50 -2.22 -18.85
CA ASP A 65 -1.76 -3.36 -19.73
C ASP A 65 -0.84 -4.55 -19.36
N LEU A 66 -1.37 -5.49 -18.58
CA LEU A 66 -0.68 -6.70 -18.16
C LEU A 66 -1.50 -7.95 -18.50
N LEU A 67 -0.80 -9.09 -18.62
CA LEU A 67 -1.44 -10.40 -18.84
C LEU A 67 -2.15 -10.95 -17.59
N TYR A 68 -1.99 -10.29 -16.44
CA TYR A 68 -2.58 -10.66 -15.16
C TYR A 68 -3.77 -9.77 -14.85
N PRO A 69 -4.82 -10.26 -14.15
CA PRO A 69 -5.85 -9.39 -13.58
C PRO A 69 -5.19 -8.35 -12.67
N VAL A 70 -5.56 -7.09 -12.83
CA VAL A 70 -5.09 -5.97 -12.00
C VAL A 70 -6.33 -5.33 -11.38
N GLU A 71 -6.36 -5.25 -10.05
CA GLU A 71 -7.44 -4.62 -9.29
C GLU A 71 -6.86 -3.53 -8.39
N LEU A 72 -7.63 -2.46 -8.19
CA LEU A 72 -7.31 -1.36 -7.28
C LEU A 72 -8.18 -1.46 -6.04
N GLY A 73 -7.56 -1.40 -4.87
CA GLY A 73 -8.21 -1.25 -3.58
C GLY A 73 -7.71 -0.02 -2.83
N PHE A 74 -8.62 0.71 -2.20
CA PHE A 74 -8.31 1.82 -1.31
C PHE A 74 -8.32 1.36 0.16
N LEU A 75 -7.39 1.89 0.95
CA LEU A 75 -7.29 1.63 2.39
C LEU A 75 -8.43 2.31 3.16
N GLU A 76 -8.77 3.55 2.79
CA GLU A 76 -9.77 4.37 3.47
C GLU A 76 -10.62 5.19 2.48
N PHE A 77 -11.76 5.71 2.98
CA PHE A 77 -12.59 6.75 2.36
C PHE A 77 -13.35 6.41 1.07
N VAL A 78 -13.01 5.33 0.37
CA VAL A 78 -13.61 5.01 -0.93
C VAL A 78 -14.48 3.74 -0.83
N PRO A 79 -15.76 3.86 -0.44
CA PRO A 79 -16.63 2.70 -0.28
C PRO A 79 -16.87 1.99 -1.62
N ASN A 80 -16.96 0.65 -1.59
CA ASN A 80 -17.12 -0.25 -2.75
C ASN A 80 -15.89 -0.34 -3.67
N GLU A 81 -14.77 0.28 -3.30
CA GLU A 81 -13.46 0.13 -3.95
C GLU A 81 -12.38 -0.15 -2.90
N THR A 82 -12.74 -0.86 -1.83
CA THR A 82 -11.82 -1.19 -0.74
C THR A 82 -10.80 -2.26 -1.15
N ILE A 83 -9.77 -2.47 -0.33
CA ILE A 83 -8.85 -3.61 -0.46
C ILE A 83 -9.64 -4.93 -0.50
N ASN A 84 -10.65 -5.09 0.36
CA ASN A 84 -11.50 -6.30 0.39
C ASN A 84 -12.26 -6.50 -0.92
N ASP A 85 -12.87 -5.44 -1.46
CA ASP A 85 -13.60 -5.51 -2.74
C ASP A 85 -12.65 -5.90 -3.90
N ALA A 86 -11.42 -5.40 -3.89
CA ALA A 86 -10.42 -5.72 -4.90
C ALA A 86 -9.95 -7.18 -4.79
N VAL A 87 -9.72 -7.69 -3.58
CA VAL A 87 -9.38 -9.11 -3.36
C VAL A 87 -10.53 -10.03 -3.79
N GLU A 88 -11.78 -9.71 -3.48
CA GLU A 88 -12.94 -10.49 -3.92
C GLU A 88 -13.02 -10.61 -5.45
N LYS A 89 -12.71 -9.53 -6.18
CA LYS A 89 -12.64 -9.57 -7.66
C LYS A 89 -11.53 -10.49 -8.17
N LEU A 90 -10.35 -10.47 -7.53
CA LEU A 90 -9.25 -11.37 -7.86
C LEU A 90 -9.61 -12.84 -7.57
N ASP A 91 -10.32 -13.11 -6.47
CA ASP A 91 -10.82 -14.44 -6.13
C ASP A 91 -11.87 -14.94 -7.13
N HIS A 92 -12.79 -14.08 -7.56
CA HIS A 92 -13.71 -14.40 -8.66
C HIS A 92 -12.99 -14.70 -9.98
N ALA A 93 -11.83 -14.08 -10.20
CA ALA A 93 -10.94 -14.40 -11.31
C ALA A 93 -10.15 -15.71 -11.09
N ARG A 94 -10.32 -16.41 -9.96
CA ARG A 94 -9.61 -17.64 -9.57
C ARG A 94 -8.09 -17.44 -9.47
N VAL A 95 -7.66 -16.25 -9.07
CA VAL A 95 -6.26 -16.00 -8.70
C VAL A 95 -5.91 -16.89 -7.51
N THR A 96 -4.72 -17.47 -7.52
CA THR A 96 -4.20 -18.29 -6.41
C THR A 96 -3.01 -17.63 -5.73
N LYS A 97 -2.48 -16.54 -6.32
CA LYS A 97 -1.38 -15.75 -5.78
C LYS A 97 -1.56 -14.28 -6.12
N ILE A 98 -1.67 -13.42 -5.10
CA ILE A 98 -1.83 -11.98 -5.24
C ILE A 98 -0.49 -11.31 -4.95
N ILE A 99 -0.02 -10.50 -5.89
CA ILE A 99 1.09 -9.57 -5.67
C ILE A 99 0.49 -8.22 -5.30
N ALA A 100 0.56 -7.85 -4.03
CA ALA A 100 0.03 -6.60 -3.50
C ALA A 100 1.11 -5.51 -3.59
N ILE A 101 0.79 -4.42 -4.28
CA ILE A 101 1.70 -3.30 -4.56
C ILE A 101 1.13 -2.05 -3.89
N PRO A 102 1.72 -1.59 -2.78
CA PRO A 102 1.30 -0.36 -2.13
C PRO A 102 1.80 0.86 -2.92
N LEU A 103 0.87 1.64 -3.46
CA LEU A 103 1.10 2.95 -4.05
C LEU A 103 1.22 4.02 -2.95
N PHE A 104 2.23 3.84 -2.09
CA PHE A 104 2.54 4.68 -0.95
C PHE A 104 3.96 5.21 -1.05
N ILE A 105 4.23 6.37 -0.45
CA ILE A 105 5.56 7.01 -0.54
C ILE A 105 6.64 6.22 0.21
N SER A 106 6.32 5.62 1.36
CA SER A 106 7.29 4.95 2.22
C SER A 106 6.74 3.65 2.78
N SER A 107 7.56 2.60 2.75
CA SER A 107 7.34 1.31 3.42
C SER A 107 7.37 1.42 4.94
N HIS A 108 7.84 2.55 5.48
CA HIS A 108 7.98 2.81 6.91
C HIS A 108 6.84 3.68 7.46
N SER A 109 5.74 3.79 6.72
CA SER A 109 4.50 4.43 7.18
C SER A 109 3.69 3.47 8.06
N SER A 110 3.02 4.02 9.07
CA SER A 110 2.00 3.33 9.88
C SER A 110 0.93 2.65 9.00
N HIS A 111 0.55 3.26 7.87
CA HIS A 111 -0.43 2.68 6.94
C HIS A 111 0.00 1.35 6.32
N ILE A 112 1.30 1.08 6.20
CA ILE A 112 1.78 -0.23 5.71
C ILE A 112 1.42 -1.33 6.71
N GLN A 113 1.48 -1.01 7.99
CA GLN A 113 1.09 -1.91 9.08
C GLN A 113 -0.41 -2.22 9.02
N GLU A 114 -1.23 -1.21 8.74
CA GLU A 114 -2.68 -1.33 8.53
C GLU A 114 -3.00 -2.20 7.31
N ILE A 115 -2.29 -1.99 6.20
CA ILE A 115 -2.40 -2.82 4.99
C ILE A 115 -2.02 -4.26 5.29
N GLU A 116 -0.93 -4.52 5.99
CA GLU A 116 -0.55 -5.89 6.37
C GLU A 116 -1.63 -6.57 7.23
N TYR A 117 -2.25 -5.84 8.16
CA TYR A 117 -3.35 -6.35 8.96
C TYR A 117 -4.58 -6.67 8.09
N VAL A 118 -5.00 -5.74 7.22
CA VAL A 118 -6.12 -5.97 6.28
C VAL A 118 -5.83 -7.13 5.33
N LEU A 119 -4.59 -7.31 4.90
CA LEU A 119 -4.19 -8.45 4.06
C LEU A 119 -4.01 -9.76 4.85
N GLY A 120 -4.20 -9.78 6.17
CA GLY A 120 -4.01 -10.96 7.01
C GLY A 120 -2.55 -11.40 7.15
N LEU A 121 -1.59 -10.51 6.86
CA LEU A 121 -0.15 -10.74 7.01
C LEU A 121 0.35 -10.43 8.44
N ARG A 122 -0.53 -9.88 9.27
CA ARG A 122 -0.25 -9.46 10.64
C ARG A 122 -1.50 -9.59 11.52
N ASP A 123 -1.30 -10.00 12.77
CA ASP A 123 -2.41 -10.22 13.73
C ASP A 123 -2.78 -8.98 14.56
N THR A 124 -1.85 -8.04 14.78
CA THR A 124 -2.03 -6.91 15.71
C THR A 124 -1.53 -5.59 15.13
N LEU A 125 -2.23 -4.49 15.44
CA LEU A 125 -1.79 -3.14 15.08
C LEU A 125 -1.23 -2.36 16.27
N PRO A 126 -0.20 -1.52 16.07
CA PRO A 126 0.13 -0.49 17.05
C PRO A 126 -1.02 0.52 17.16
N MET A 127 -1.28 1.01 18.38
CA MET A 127 -2.28 2.05 18.63
C MET A 127 -1.69 3.40 18.27
N THR A 128 -1.64 3.70 16.98
CA THR A 128 -1.10 4.94 16.44
C THR A 128 -2.14 6.04 16.48
N SER A 129 -1.67 7.29 16.60
CA SER A 129 -2.48 8.49 16.42
C SER A 129 -1.67 9.48 15.60
N GLU A 130 -2.33 10.09 14.62
CA GLU A 130 -1.73 11.02 13.67
C GLU A 130 -2.67 12.20 13.46
N HIS A 131 -2.08 13.37 13.21
CA HIS A 131 -2.83 14.57 12.85
C HIS A 131 -2.80 14.71 11.33
N VAL A 132 -3.97 14.64 10.71
CA VAL A 132 -4.13 14.67 9.27
C VAL A 132 -5.12 15.76 8.87
N VAL A 133 -4.90 16.37 7.71
CA VAL A 133 -5.83 17.33 7.13
C VAL A 133 -6.65 16.65 6.05
N VAL A 134 -7.96 16.56 6.25
CA VAL A 134 -8.89 15.97 5.27
C VAL A 134 -9.85 17.06 4.81
N GLU A 135 -9.81 17.38 3.52
CA GLU A 135 -10.63 18.45 2.91
C GLU A 135 -10.55 19.81 3.65
N GLY A 136 -9.38 20.12 4.21
CA GLY A 136 -9.14 21.37 4.95
C GLY A 136 -9.59 21.36 6.41
N VAL A 137 -10.04 20.20 6.92
CA VAL A 137 -10.37 19.99 8.33
C VAL A 137 -9.24 19.22 9.00
N GLU A 138 -8.74 19.75 10.11
CA GLU A 138 -7.78 19.07 10.98
C GLU A 138 -8.47 17.92 11.71
N ILE A 139 -7.90 16.72 11.62
CA ILE A 139 -8.45 15.49 12.18
C ILE A 139 -7.35 14.77 12.96
N GLU A 140 -7.66 14.37 14.19
CA GLU A 140 -6.92 13.33 14.88
C GLU A 140 -7.44 11.97 14.42
N ARG A 141 -6.60 11.24 13.67
CA ARG A 141 -6.86 9.89 13.18
C ARG A 141 -6.13 8.90 14.09
N SER A 142 -6.83 7.92 14.63
CA SER A 142 -6.23 6.92 15.52
C SER A 142 -6.73 5.51 15.25
N ILE A 143 -5.86 4.53 15.50
CA ILE A 143 -6.24 3.11 15.52
C ILE A 143 -6.74 2.74 16.91
N VAL A 144 -7.97 2.26 16.99
CA VAL A 144 -8.65 1.89 18.23
C VAL A 144 -9.06 0.42 18.22
N PRO A 145 -9.03 -0.29 19.37
CA PRO A 145 -9.50 -1.66 19.43
C PRO A 145 -11.04 -1.72 19.35
N MET A 146 -11.56 -2.62 18.53
CA MET A 146 -12.99 -2.86 18.35
C MET A 146 -13.26 -4.37 18.46
N GLY A 147 -13.59 -4.83 19.67
CA GLY A 147 -13.75 -6.26 19.94
C GLY A 147 -12.44 -7.03 19.81
N ASP A 148 -12.37 -7.98 18.89
CA ASP A 148 -11.16 -8.74 18.50
C ASP A 148 -10.45 -8.14 17.28
N ARG A 149 -10.90 -6.99 16.80
CA ARG A 149 -10.40 -6.28 15.63
C ARG A 149 -9.98 -4.85 15.97
N TYR A 150 -9.68 -4.08 14.94
CA TYR A 150 -9.32 -2.68 15.02
C TYR A 150 -10.24 -1.83 14.14
N ALA A 151 -10.37 -0.57 14.48
CA ALA A 151 -11.07 0.41 13.69
C ALA A 151 -10.27 1.71 13.63
N ILE A 152 -10.54 2.51 12.59
CA ILE A 152 -10.01 3.86 12.44
C ILE A 152 -11.03 4.83 13.03
N SER A 153 -10.60 5.54 14.07
CA SER A 153 -11.35 6.63 14.69
C SER A 153 -10.86 7.97 14.19
N ARG A 154 -11.78 8.87 13.87
CA ARG A 154 -11.50 10.21 13.34
C ARG A 154 -12.22 11.25 14.15
N VAL A 155 -11.46 12.14 14.79
CA VAL A 155 -11.99 13.21 15.63
C VAL A 155 -11.56 14.55 15.02
N PRO A 156 -12.50 15.41 14.59
CA PRO A 156 -12.14 16.77 14.18
C PRO A 156 -11.50 17.52 15.34
N VAL A 157 -10.40 18.22 15.08
CA VAL A 157 -9.67 18.99 16.07
C VAL A 157 -9.52 20.45 15.64
N GLU A 158 -9.36 21.34 16.61
CA GLU A 158 -8.99 22.73 16.39
C GLU A 158 -7.61 22.99 17.02
N ILE A 159 -6.70 23.56 16.24
CA ILE A 159 -5.41 24.02 16.73
C ILE A 159 -5.60 25.43 17.28
N GLY A 160 -5.60 25.56 18.60
CA GLY A 160 -5.69 26.87 19.25
C GLY A 160 -4.50 27.76 18.93
N ALA A 161 -4.65 29.07 19.09
CA ALA A 161 -3.55 30.04 18.93
C ALA A 161 -2.38 29.82 19.93
N ASP A 162 -2.61 29.01 20.97
CA ASP A 162 -1.62 28.52 21.93
C ASP A 162 -0.86 27.27 21.46
N GLY A 163 -1.14 26.78 20.25
CA GLY A 163 -0.62 25.53 19.70
C GLY A 163 -1.26 24.28 20.31
N VAL A 164 -2.28 24.43 21.17
CA VAL A 164 -2.93 23.31 21.84
C VAL A 164 -4.08 22.80 20.98
N ILE A 165 -3.98 21.52 20.62
CA ILE A 165 -4.97 20.79 19.84
C ILE A 165 -6.14 20.40 20.75
N ARG A 166 -7.38 20.67 20.30
CA ARG A 166 -8.59 20.39 21.06
C ARG A 166 -9.60 19.66 20.18
N ALA A 167 -10.08 18.50 20.63
CA ALA A 167 -11.18 17.80 20.00
C ALA A 167 -12.45 18.68 19.95
N MET A 168 -13.03 18.82 18.76
CA MET A 168 -14.24 19.60 18.52
C MET A 168 -15.53 18.79 18.68
N GLY A 169 -15.45 17.52 19.09
CA GLY A 169 -16.60 16.66 19.20
C GLY A 169 -16.29 15.23 19.62
N HIS A 170 -17.24 14.34 19.37
CA HIS A 170 -17.05 12.90 19.47
C HIS A 170 -16.47 12.38 18.15
N PRO A 171 -15.78 11.22 18.17
CA PRO A 171 -15.38 10.57 16.93
C PRO A 171 -16.57 10.38 15.99
N GLY A 172 -16.31 10.49 14.69
CA GLY A 172 -17.27 10.14 13.65
C GLY A 172 -17.60 8.64 13.66
N GLU A 173 -18.21 8.13 12.57
CA GLU A 173 -18.33 6.68 12.41
C GLU A 173 -16.93 6.06 12.32
N GLU A 174 -16.67 5.10 13.21
CA GLU A 174 -15.44 4.31 13.21
C GLU A 174 -15.46 3.35 12.03
N GLU A 175 -14.38 3.34 11.25
CA GLU A 175 -14.24 2.47 10.08
C GLU A 175 -13.49 1.21 10.48
N GLU A 176 -14.18 0.08 10.53
CA GLU A 176 -13.59 -1.20 10.92
C GLU A 176 -12.56 -1.67 9.89
N LEU A 177 -11.37 -2.04 10.36
CA LEU A 177 -10.36 -2.70 9.54
C LEU A 177 -10.64 -4.20 9.52
N ILE A 178 -11.09 -4.70 8.37
CA ILE A 178 -11.53 -6.09 8.21
C ILE A 178 -10.49 -6.85 7.40
N PRO A 179 -9.84 -7.88 7.96
CA PRO A 179 -8.95 -8.75 7.20
C PRO A 179 -9.68 -9.40 6.01
N VAL A 180 -9.00 -9.53 4.88
CA VAL A 180 -9.53 -10.18 3.67
C VAL A 180 -9.75 -11.68 3.91
N ASP A 181 -10.80 -12.22 3.30
CA ASP A 181 -11.12 -13.66 3.32
C ASP A 181 -10.80 -14.25 1.95
N THR A 182 -9.60 -14.83 1.80
CA THR A 182 -9.13 -15.43 0.54
C THR A 182 -8.25 -16.65 0.79
N ASP A 183 -8.32 -17.63 -0.12
CA ASP A 183 -7.41 -18.78 -0.17
C ASP A 183 -6.13 -18.48 -0.97
N ALA A 184 -6.04 -17.32 -1.63
CA ALA A 184 -4.88 -16.94 -2.43
C ALA A 184 -3.69 -16.57 -1.54
N GLU A 185 -2.48 -16.99 -1.93
CA GLU A 185 -1.25 -16.53 -1.27
C GLU A 185 -1.02 -15.04 -1.58
N ILE A 186 -0.91 -14.20 -0.55
CA ILE A 186 -0.63 -12.77 -0.71
C ILE A 186 0.84 -12.48 -0.45
N VAL A 187 1.48 -11.79 -1.40
CA VAL A 187 2.83 -11.25 -1.26
C VAL A 187 2.76 -9.73 -1.36
N LEU A 188 2.99 -9.05 -0.24
CA LEU A 188 3.11 -7.58 -0.20
C LEU A 188 4.52 -7.16 -0.63
N THR A 189 4.62 -6.28 -1.62
CA THR A 189 5.89 -5.66 -2.02
C THR A 189 6.21 -4.45 -1.14
N GLY A 190 7.43 -3.92 -1.27
CA GLY A 190 7.71 -2.58 -0.76
C GLY A 190 6.84 -1.52 -1.45
N ALA A 191 6.72 -0.37 -0.81
CA ALA A 191 6.11 0.84 -1.33
C ALA A 191 7.00 1.50 -2.40
N MET A 192 6.70 2.74 -2.76
CA MET A 192 7.47 3.48 -3.77
C MET A 192 8.89 3.82 -3.29
N ASP A 193 9.06 4.10 -1.99
CA ASP A 193 10.34 4.36 -1.32
C ASP A 193 11.29 5.24 -2.16
N ASP A 194 12.52 4.80 -2.34
CA ASP A 194 13.56 5.41 -3.15
C ASP A 194 13.67 4.76 -4.52
N HIS A 195 12.57 4.21 -5.06
CA HIS A 195 12.61 3.50 -6.33
C HIS A 195 13.09 4.41 -7.48
N TRP A 196 13.96 3.86 -8.34
CA TRP A 196 14.65 4.62 -9.40
C TRP A 196 13.70 5.35 -10.37
N LEU A 197 12.49 4.86 -10.58
CA LEU A 197 11.49 5.58 -11.39
C LEU A 197 10.94 6.83 -10.69
N VAL A 198 10.74 6.77 -9.37
CA VAL A 198 10.27 7.90 -8.56
C VAL A 198 11.32 8.99 -8.53
N ALA A 199 12.59 8.63 -8.38
CA ALA A 199 13.71 9.56 -8.52
C ALA A 199 13.69 10.28 -9.88
N GLY A 200 13.22 9.61 -10.94
CA GLY A 200 13.06 10.21 -12.27
C GLY A 200 11.97 11.27 -12.30
N ILE A 201 10.81 10.97 -11.72
CA ILE A 201 9.73 11.94 -11.60
C ILE A 201 10.19 13.18 -10.82
N VAL A 202 10.89 12.99 -9.70
CA VAL A 202 11.45 14.10 -8.91
C VAL A 202 12.45 14.91 -9.72
N ALA A 203 13.37 14.25 -10.44
CA ALA A 203 14.35 14.91 -11.28
C ALA A 203 13.69 15.74 -12.39
N ASP A 204 12.73 15.17 -13.12
CA ASP A 204 12.05 15.87 -14.22
C ASP A 204 11.32 17.11 -13.71
N ARG A 205 10.58 16.99 -12.59
CA ARG A 205 9.92 18.13 -11.94
C ARG A 205 10.91 19.18 -11.45
N THR A 206 12.07 18.76 -10.97
CA THR A 206 13.12 19.69 -10.53
C THR A 206 13.69 20.46 -11.72
N ALA A 207 13.98 19.78 -12.83
CA ALA A 207 14.51 20.40 -14.05
C ALA A 207 13.59 21.49 -14.60
N ASP A 208 12.26 21.30 -14.51
CA ASP A 208 11.27 22.30 -14.94
C ASP A 208 11.27 23.58 -14.07
N LEU A 209 11.81 23.53 -12.85
CA LEU A 209 11.76 24.61 -11.87
C LEU A 209 13.10 25.34 -11.68
N VAL A 210 14.22 24.69 -11.96
CA VAL A 210 15.56 25.24 -11.72
C VAL A 210 15.83 26.46 -12.61
N ALA A 211 16.33 27.54 -12.00
CA ALA A 211 16.72 28.76 -12.73
C ALA A 211 18.24 28.98 -12.73
N ASN A 212 18.90 28.75 -11.59
CA ASN A 212 20.36 28.84 -11.44
C ASN A 212 20.88 27.65 -10.61
N SER A 213 21.22 26.56 -11.29
CA SER A 213 21.55 25.29 -10.65
C SER A 213 22.75 25.34 -9.68
N GLU A 214 23.72 26.23 -9.90
CA GLU A 214 24.94 26.32 -9.07
C GLU A 214 24.66 26.89 -7.66
N ASP A 215 23.58 27.66 -7.51
CA ASP A 215 23.19 28.29 -6.24
C ASP A 215 21.92 27.66 -5.62
N GLU A 216 21.41 26.57 -6.22
CA GLU A 216 20.16 25.93 -5.83
C GLU A 216 20.38 24.55 -5.19
N THR A 217 19.49 24.20 -4.25
CA THR A 217 19.49 22.92 -3.52
C THR A 217 18.11 22.28 -3.62
N LEU A 218 18.07 20.99 -3.96
CA LEU A 218 16.83 20.20 -3.87
C LEU A 218 16.62 19.78 -2.42
N VAL A 219 15.50 20.21 -1.84
CA VAL A 219 15.03 19.78 -0.52
C VAL A 219 13.79 18.93 -0.70
N LEU A 220 13.87 17.65 -0.31
CA LEU A 220 12.69 16.79 -0.24
C LEU A 220 12.05 16.90 1.14
N VAL A 221 10.79 17.29 1.15
CA VAL A 221 9.96 17.36 2.36
C VAL A 221 9.03 16.17 2.37
N ALA A 222 9.18 15.30 3.36
CA ALA A 222 8.37 14.10 3.53
C ALA A 222 7.54 14.17 4.82
N HIS A 223 6.50 13.34 4.91
CA HIS A 223 5.64 13.28 6.09
C HIS A 223 6.45 12.92 7.34
N GLY A 224 7.25 11.85 7.28
CA GLY A 224 8.01 11.35 8.42
C GLY A 224 7.17 10.49 9.36
N THR A 225 7.68 10.24 10.56
CA THR A 225 7.07 9.39 11.58
C THR A 225 7.56 9.78 12.97
N ASP A 226 6.68 9.68 13.97
CA ASP A 226 7.02 9.76 15.39
C ASP A 226 7.38 8.39 15.99
N GLU A 227 7.23 7.31 15.21
CA GLU A 227 7.66 5.96 15.59
C GLU A 227 9.17 5.78 15.32
N GLU A 228 9.96 5.73 16.38
CA GLU A 228 11.43 5.64 16.28
C GLU A 228 11.91 4.42 15.47
N ASP A 229 11.25 3.27 15.58
CA ASP A 229 11.63 2.05 14.84
C ASP A 229 11.53 2.23 13.32
N ASN A 230 10.69 3.17 12.86
CA ASN A 230 10.47 3.49 11.45
C ASN A 230 11.27 4.71 10.98
N PHE A 231 11.81 5.51 11.90
CA PHE A 231 12.44 6.80 11.58
C PHE A 231 13.68 6.65 10.69
N ASP A 232 14.58 5.72 11.02
CA ASP A 232 15.78 5.44 10.21
C ASP A 232 15.41 5.06 8.77
N GLY A 233 14.31 4.32 8.60
CA GLY A 233 13.79 3.93 7.29
C GLY A 233 13.33 5.12 6.45
N TRP A 234 12.62 6.09 7.07
CA TRP A 234 12.24 7.35 6.43
C TRP A 234 13.45 8.19 6.04
N VAL A 235 14.43 8.33 6.94
CA VAL A 235 15.69 9.07 6.67
C VAL A 235 16.42 8.44 5.49
N ASN A 236 16.63 7.13 5.52
CA ASN A 236 17.41 6.42 4.51
C ASN A 236 16.73 6.46 3.13
N SER A 237 15.44 6.15 3.05
CA SER A 237 14.68 6.19 1.79
C SER A 237 14.61 7.59 1.20
N THR A 238 14.25 8.61 1.99
CA THR A 238 14.14 9.99 1.50
C THR A 238 15.49 10.56 1.07
N SER A 239 16.56 10.27 1.83
CA SER A 239 17.92 10.71 1.49
C SER A 239 18.44 10.00 0.23
N SER A 240 18.18 8.71 0.10
CA SER A 240 18.52 7.94 -1.10
C SER A 240 17.77 8.49 -2.32
N LEU A 241 16.46 8.73 -2.21
CA LEU A 241 15.63 9.29 -3.26
C LEU A 241 16.16 10.66 -3.73
N ALA A 242 16.50 11.55 -2.80
CA ALA A 242 17.05 12.86 -3.11
C ALA A 242 18.38 12.72 -3.87
N ASN A 243 19.29 11.86 -3.40
CA ASN A 243 20.56 11.61 -4.06
C ASN A 243 20.39 11.01 -5.46
N GLN A 244 19.48 10.05 -5.62
CA GLN A 244 19.16 9.46 -6.92
C GLN A 244 18.58 10.50 -7.88
N ALA A 245 17.68 11.36 -7.43
CA ALA A 245 17.12 12.45 -8.22
C ALA A 245 18.22 13.42 -8.70
N ARG A 246 19.14 13.80 -7.81
CA ARG A 246 20.32 14.60 -8.19
C ARG A 246 21.20 13.91 -9.22
N LEU A 247 21.46 12.61 -9.08
CA LEU A 247 22.22 11.85 -10.08
C LEU A 247 21.51 11.84 -11.44
N LYS A 248 20.19 11.71 -11.46
CA LYS A 248 19.42 11.77 -12.70
C LYS A 248 19.46 13.14 -13.36
N LEU A 249 19.34 14.21 -12.59
CA LEU A 249 19.48 15.56 -13.11
C LEU A 249 20.83 15.72 -13.82
N THR A 250 21.91 15.33 -13.14
CA THR A 250 23.29 15.47 -13.66
C THR A 250 23.57 14.59 -14.88
N TYR A 251 23.06 13.36 -14.94
CA TYR A 251 23.49 12.39 -15.96
C TYR A 251 22.45 12.03 -17.02
N TRP A 252 21.17 12.27 -16.76
CA TRP A 252 20.07 11.80 -17.61
C TRP A 252 19.12 12.89 -18.11
N SER A 253 18.88 13.94 -17.33
CA SER A 253 17.95 15.01 -17.75
C SER A 253 18.69 16.13 -18.50
N ASP A 254 19.51 16.93 -17.80
CA ASP A 254 20.33 17.98 -18.41
C ASP A 254 21.65 18.10 -17.64
N PRO A 255 22.80 17.70 -18.24
CA PRO A 255 24.10 17.81 -17.59
C PRO A 255 24.50 19.24 -17.20
N ALA A 256 23.84 20.27 -17.74
CA ALA A 256 24.01 21.65 -17.30
C ALA A 256 23.39 21.92 -15.92
N ILE A 257 22.44 21.10 -15.47
CA ILE A 257 21.80 21.20 -14.16
C ILE A 257 22.63 20.42 -13.13
N GLY A 258 23.62 21.11 -12.56
CA GLY A 258 24.47 20.61 -11.49
C GLY A 258 24.08 21.20 -10.13
N LEU A 259 23.14 20.56 -9.41
CA LEU A 259 22.75 21.02 -8.08
C LEU A 259 23.92 20.93 -7.07
N ALA A 260 24.06 21.97 -6.25
CA ALA A 260 25.09 22.08 -5.21
C ALA A 260 24.99 20.97 -4.16
N GLY A 261 23.78 20.49 -3.88
CA GLY A 261 23.53 19.39 -2.95
C GLY A 261 22.07 18.98 -2.89
N THR A 262 21.78 18.08 -1.94
CA THR A 262 20.43 17.61 -1.61
C THR A 262 20.23 17.52 -0.12
N GLN A 263 19.00 17.73 0.34
CA GLN A 263 18.61 17.56 1.74
C GLN A 263 17.26 16.85 1.86
N ALA A 264 17.05 16.22 3.02
CA ALA A 264 15.77 15.65 3.43
C ALA A 264 15.31 16.36 4.71
N ALA A 265 14.01 16.56 4.84
CA ALA A 265 13.39 17.14 6.02
C ALA A 265 11.99 16.53 6.25
N PHE A 266 11.53 16.53 7.49
CA PHE A 266 10.30 15.87 7.90
C PHE A 266 9.32 16.82 8.58
N ILE A 267 8.03 16.55 8.39
CA ILE A 267 6.92 17.27 9.03
C ILE A 267 6.67 16.68 10.43
N HIS A 268 6.74 15.35 10.55
CA HIS A 268 6.53 14.59 11.77
C HIS A 268 7.81 13.80 12.12
N HIS A 269 8.38 14.12 13.26
CA HIS A 269 9.50 13.40 13.87
C HIS A 269 9.71 13.90 15.30
N ASN A 270 10.48 13.12 16.06
CA ASN A 270 10.92 13.53 17.38
C ASN A 270 11.98 14.65 17.29
N GLU A 271 11.54 15.91 17.38
CA GLU A 271 12.42 17.08 17.31
C GLU A 271 13.49 17.14 18.43
N THR A 272 13.27 16.44 19.54
CA THR A 272 14.26 16.37 20.62
C THR A 272 15.41 15.44 20.27
N LEU A 273 15.10 14.30 19.63
CA LEU A 273 16.10 13.32 19.23
C LEU A 273 16.76 13.66 17.90
N HIS A 274 16.01 14.24 16.96
CA HIS A 274 16.45 14.47 15.57
C HIS A 274 16.22 15.93 15.13
N PRO A 275 16.76 16.94 15.85
CA PRO A 275 16.55 18.37 15.53
C PRO A 275 17.12 18.80 14.17
N GLU A 276 18.02 18.00 13.57
CA GLU A 276 18.66 18.26 12.28
C GLU A 276 17.72 18.09 11.08
N PHE A 277 16.60 17.38 11.23
CA PHE A 277 15.60 17.20 10.18
C PHE A 277 14.38 18.13 10.32
N THR A 278 14.36 19.00 11.33
CA THR A 278 13.25 19.91 11.61
C THR A 278 13.11 21.00 10.54
N LEU A 279 11.92 21.07 9.95
CA LEU A 279 11.52 22.18 9.09
C LEU A 279 11.31 23.45 9.91
N ARG A 280 12.02 24.51 9.56
CA ARG A 280 11.78 25.85 10.10
C ARG A 280 11.20 26.73 9.00
N PRO A 281 9.88 26.95 8.95
CA PRO A 281 9.33 27.94 8.04
C PRO A 281 9.77 29.32 8.52
N PHE A 282 10.60 30.00 7.72
CA PHE A 282 10.89 31.41 7.92
C PHE A 282 10.53 32.17 6.64
N VAL A 283 9.72 33.21 6.81
CA VAL A 283 9.34 34.11 5.73
C VAL A 283 10.23 35.35 5.83
N LEU A 284 11.10 35.56 4.84
CA LEU A 284 11.92 36.76 4.73
C LEU A 284 11.41 37.60 3.56
N ASN A 285 11.20 38.90 3.80
CA ASN A 285 10.81 39.89 2.79
C ASN A 285 9.53 39.55 1.99
N ALA A 286 8.52 38.93 2.62
CA ALA A 286 7.23 38.77 1.95
C ALA A 286 6.48 40.11 1.90
N GLU A 287 6.53 40.77 0.74
CA GLU A 287 5.72 41.95 0.43
C GLU A 287 4.30 41.58 -0.07
N GLY A 288 3.92 40.31 0.03
CA GLY A 288 2.60 39.78 -0.34
C GLY A 288 2.34 38.42 0.32
N PRO A 289 1.10 37.87 0.18
CA PRO A 289 0.80 36.54 0.69
C PRO A 289 1.72 35.51 0.05
N VAL A 290 2.36 34.70 0.90
CA VAL A 290 3.03 33.47 0.50
C VAL A 290 1.92 32.45 0.33
N VAL A 291 1.53 32.20 -0.92
CA VAL A 291 0.55 31.16 -1.29
C VAL A 291 1.30 29.88 -1.59
#